data_AF-A0A2H9Q9Q0-F1
#
_entry.id   AF-A0A2H9Q9Q0-F1
#
_cell.length_a   1.000
_cell.length_b   1.000
_cell.length_c   1.000
_cell.angle_alpha   90.00
_cell.angle_beta   90.00
_cell.angle_gamma   90.00
#
_symmetry.space_group_name_H-M   'P 1'
#
loop_
_entity.id
_entity.type
_entity.pdbx_description
1 polymer ?
#
loop_
_entity_poly.entity_id
_entity_poly.type
_entity_poly.pdbx_seq_one_letter_code
_entity_poly.pdbx_strand_id
1 'polypeptide(L)'
;MPCLRCPVATLIVCEKPSVAAKTAAAVARELGVPSKASGRGVKHFTVGEYFVAPAVGHLYGLKQKGTGSGYPIYEIEWVPSCEVSDGSAFTKKYLTALAELAKKSDSVIVACDYDIEGSLIGWNVARFLAPGKPLKRMKFSLLTPAELGRAFKQLREMDLNNALAGEARHKLDWLYGINLSRALMQAVRSAGAFKVLSVGRVQGPALSILAKRELEIASFKPEPFWQLFAWDGDAEFVHEKERFFDKAEADEALEKSAGEGRITGVTRKKVRQAPPHPYDLTTLQTDAYRCFGFSPARTLKIAQ
;
A
#
# COMPACT_ATOMS: atom_id res chain seq x y z
N MET A 1 37.71 -0.58 39.69
CA MET A 1 36.81 0.56 39.42
C MET A 1 35.69 0.09 38.50
N PRO A 2 34.42 0.15 38.88
CA PRO A 2 33.33 -0.19 37.99
C PRO A 2 33.23 0.90 36.92
N CYS A 3 33.31 0.50 35.65
CA CYS A 3 33.08 1.36 34.50
C CYS A 3 31.70 2.01 34.65
N LEU A 4 31.64 3.35 34.69
CA LEU A 4 30.40 4.12 34.64
C LEU A 4 29.60 3.65 33.42
N ARG A 5 28.54 2.87 33.64
CA ARG A 5 27.59 2.53 32.58
C ARG A 5 27.09 3.86 32.02
N CYS A 6 27.26 4.06 30.71
CA CYS A 6 26.54 5.11 30.01
C CYS A 6 25.05 4.99 30.37
N PRO A 7 24.32 6.11 30.48
CA PRO A 7 22.87 6.09 30.71
C PRO A 7 22.17 5.17 29.71
N VAL A 8 21.14 4.46 30.18
CA VAL A 8 20.46 3.35 29.48
C VAL A 8 19.65 3.94 28.32
N ALA A 9 20.28 4.09 27.16
CA ALA A 9 19.62 4.77 26.05
C ALA A 9 18.64 3.85 25.31
N THR A 10 17.61 4.43 24.70
CA THR A 10 16.60 3.71 23.92
C THR A 10 16.53 4.26 22.49
N LEU A 11 16.58 3.39 21.50
CA LEU A 11 16.45 3.77 20.09
C LEU A 11 14.99 3.74 19.65
N ILE A 12 14.42 4.91 19.33
CA ILE A 12 13.11 5.05 18.68
C ILE A 12 13.30 5.10 17.16
N VAL A 13 12.90 4.04 16.47
CA VAL A 13 12.99 3.92 15.01
C VAL A 13 11.70 4.40 14.38
N CYS A 14 11.78 5.44 13.56
CA CYS A 14 10.64 5.97 12.80
C CYS A 14 10.79 5.63 11.31
N GLU A 15 9.69 5.59 10.56
CA GLU A 15 9.78 5.25 9.13
C GLU A 15 10.40 6.38 8.29
N LYS A 16 9.92 7.62 8.46
CA LYS A 16 10.32 8.78 7.66
C LYS A 16 11.00 9.85 8.54
N PRO A 17 11.87 10.71 7.96
CA PRO A 17 12.49 11.82 8.69
C PRO A 17 11.47 12.80 9.29
N SER A 18 10.35 13.03 8.59
CA SER A 18 9.24 13.87 9.07
C SER A 18 8.57 13.27 10.31
N VAL A 19 8.37 11.96 10.34
CA VAL A 19 7.83 11.22 11.50
C VAL A 19 8.81 11.30 12.65
N ALA A 20 10.12 11.07 12.41
CA ALA A 20 11.15 11.19 13.45
C ALA A 20 11.15 12.58 14.11
N ALA A 21 11.02 13.65 13.32
CA ALA A 21 10.97 15.01 13.85
C ALA A 21 9.72 15.27 14.71
N LYS A 22 8.54 14.82 14.27
CA LYS A 22 7.29 14.95 15.03
C LYS A 22 7.31 14.11 16.32
N THR A 23 7.82 12.89 16.24
CA THR A 23 8.01 12.00 17.39
C THR A 23 8.97 12.62 18.40
N ALA A 24 10.14 13.11 17.96
CA ALA A 24 11.09 13.77 18.84
C ALA A 24 10.49 15.00 19.53
N ALA A 25 9.71 15.82 18.80
CA ALA A 25 9.02 16.97 19.37
C ALA A 25 7.94 16.57 20.39
N ALA A 26 7.23 15.46 20.18
CA ALA A 26 6.25 14.95 21.13
C ALA A 26 6.90 14.38 22.39
N VAL A 27 7.96 13.57 22.23
CA VAL A 27 8.74 13.02 23.36
C VAL A 27 9.41 14.15 24.17
N ALA A 28 9.88 15.20 23.50
CA ALA A 28 10.46 16.37 24.14
C ALA A 28 9.48 17.12 25.08
N ARG A 29 8.18 17.12 24.76
CA ARG A 29 7.18 17.71 25.68
C ARG A 29 7.08 16.96 27.00
N GLU A 30 7.46 15.68 27.01
CA GLU A 30 7.43 14.82 28.19
C GLU A 30 8.76 14.81 28.95
N LEU A 31 9.89 14.97 28.25
CA LEU A 31 11.23 14.71 28.80
C LEU A 31 12.23 15.88 28.69
N GLY A 32 11.88 16.98 28.03
CA GLY A 32 12.73 18.17 27.91
C GLY A 32 13.23 18.46 26.49
N VAL A 33 14.25 19.29 26.36
CA VAL A 33 14.67 19.89 25.07
C VAL A 33 15.27 18.84 24.12
N PRO A 34 14.79 18.75 22.86
CA PRO A 34 15.37 17.83 21.88
C PRO A 34 16.67 18.41 21.33
N SER A 35 17.75 17.64 21.38
CA SER A 35 19.00 17.95 20.68
C SER A 35 18.98 17.34 19.29
N LYS A 36 19.37 18.12 18.27
CA LYS A 36 19.55 17.62 16.91
C LYS A 36 20.99 17.17 16.74
N ALA A 37 21.17 15.98 16.20
CA ALA A 37 22.47 15.44 15.85
C ALA A 37 22.47 14.92 14.41
N SER A 38 23.66 14.77 13.85
CA SER A 38 23.87 14.17 12.53
C SER A 38 24.96 13.13 12.65
N GLY A 39 24.66 11.90 12.24
CA GLY A 39 25.62 10.81 12.15
C GLY A 39 25.63 10.30 10.73
N ARG A 40 26.80 10.23 10.08
CA ARG A 40 26.93 9.74 8.69
C ARG A 40 26.03 10.48 7.67
N GLY A 41 25.72 11.76 7.93
CA GLY A 41 24.81 12.55 7.09
C GLY A 41 23.31 12.25 7.29
N VAL A 42 22.96 11.53 8.36
CA VAL A 42 21.58 11.23 8.76
C VAL A 42 21.23 12.02 10.01
N LYS A 43 20.22 12.87 9.88
CA LYS A 43 19.67 13.65 10.99
C LYS A 43 18.91 12.72 11.93
N HIS A 44 19.22 12.82 13.22
CA HIS A 44 18.51 12.16 14.31
C HIS A 44 18.38 13.12 15.48
N PHE A 45 17.60 12.74 16.48
CA PHE A 45 17.35 13.55 17.66
C PHE A 45 17.73 12.78 18.91
N THR A 46 18.16 13.50 19.94
CA THR A 46 18.35 12.96 21.29
C THR A 46 17.42 13.72 22.23
N VAL A 47 16.60 12.99 22.98
CA VAL A 47 15.65 13.55 23.96
C VAL A 47 15.79 12.76 25.25
N GLY A 48 16.44 13.33 26.26
CA GLY A 48 16.84 12.57 27.46
C GLY A 48 17.67 11.34 27.07
N GLU A 49 17.21 10.14 27.45
CA GLU A 49 17.84 8.87 27.12
C GLU A 49 17.37 8.27 25.78
N TYR A 50 16.62 9.00 24.96
CA TYR A 50 16.04 8.47 23.71
C TYR A 50 16.75 9.01 22.48
N PHE A 51 17.22 8.11 21.60
CA PHE A 51 17.63 8.45 20.24
C PHE A 51 16.47 8.25 19.28
N VAL A 52 16.03 9.29 18.59
CA VAL A 52 14.93 9.22 17.60
C VAL A 52 15.50 9.34 16.19
N ALA A 53 15.41 8.28 15.39
CA ALA A 53 16.06 8.20 14.09
C ALA A 53 15.17 7.56 13.00
N PRO A 54 15.25 8.02 11.75
CA PRO A 54 14.46 7.47 10.65
C PRO A 54 15.14 6.29 9.93
N ALA A 55 14.34 5.32 9.47
CA ALA A 55 14.77 4.20 8.63
C ALA A 55 14.66 4.46 7.11
N VAL A 56 13.91 5.49 6.69
CA VAL A 56 13.59 5.82 5.28
C VAL A 56 13.01 4.66 4.47
N GLY A 57 12.07 3.93 5.09
CA GLY A 57 11.46 2.74 4.50
C GLY A 57 12.28 1.48 4.77
N HIS A 58 12.30 0.56 3.79
CA HIS A 58 12.97 -0.74 3.91
C HIS A 58 14.51 -0.61 3.84
N LEU A 59 15.18 -0.88 4.96
CA LEU A 59 16.64 -0.98 5.05
C LEU A 59 17.20 -2.37 4.72
N TYR A 60 16.31 -3.35 4.59
CA TYR A 60 16.63 -4.73 4.25
C TYR A 60 15.72 -5.18 3.11
N GLY A 61 16.23 -6.04 2.23
CA GLY A 61 15.48 -6.64 1.13
C GLY A 61 15.87 -8.09 0.90
N LEU A 62 15.11 -8.79 0.07
CA LEU A 62 15.34 -10.21 -0.23
C LEU A 62 16.26 -10.38 -1.44
N LYS A 63 17.18 -11.34 -1.34
CA LYS A 63 18.10 -11.75 -2.40
C LYS A 63 18.17 -13.28 -2.47
N GLN A 64 18.47 -13.82 -3.64
CA GLN A 64 18.78 -15.25 -3.78
C GLN A 64 20.09 -15.58 -3.03
N LYS A 65 20.17 -16.74 -2.41
CA LYS A 65 21.44 -17.26 -1.90
C LYS A 65 22.30 -17.74 -3.07
N GLY A 66 23.58 -17.36 -3.07
CA GLY A 66 24.53 -17.76 -4.10
C GLY A 66 24.40 -17.01 -5.43
N THR A 67 25.14 -17.49 -6.43
CA THR A 67 25.24 -16.88 -7.76
C THR A 67 24.56 -17.77 -8.79
N GLY A 68 23.98 -17.17 -9.83
CA GLY A 68 23.37 -17.90 -10.95
C GLY A 68 22.05 -17.33 -11.43
N SER A 69 21.70 -17.67 -12.66
CA SER A 69 20.48 -17.23 -13.36
C SER A 69 19.42 -18.32 -13.45
N GLY A 70 19.68 -19.52 -12.92
CA GLY A 70 18.75 -20.64 -12.93
C GLY A 70 17.41 -20.34 -12.23
N TYR A 71 16.40 -21.11 -12.59
CA TYR A 71 15.11 -21.18 -11.91
C TYR A 71 14.66 -22.65 -11.83
N PRO A 72 13.85 -23.06 -10.83
CA PRO A 72 13.34 -22.24 -9.75
C PRO A 72 14.37 -21.97 -8.63
N ILE A 73 14.22 -20.85 -7.94
CA ILE A 73 14.97 -20.45 -6.75
C ILE A 73 14.03 -20.49 -5.55
N TYR A 74 14.47 -21.23 -4.53
CA TYR A 74 13.79 -21.32 -3.24
C TYR A 74 14.64 -20.78 -2.09
N GLU A 75 15.97 -20.77 -2.24
CA GLU A 75 16.87 -20.27 -1.22
C GLU A 75 17.04 -18.76 -1.33
N ILE A 76 16.49 -18.05 -0.34
CA ILE A 76 16.52 -16.59 -0.23
C ILE A 76 17.00 -16.15 1.14
N GLU A 77 17.54 -14.95 1.21
CA GLU A 77 17.99 -14.31 2.45
C GLU A 77 17.69 -12.82 2.47
N TRP A 78 17.57 -12.28 3.67
CA TRP A 78 17.47 -10.84 3.90
C TRP A 78 18.87 -10.24 3.96
N VAL A 79 19.12 -9.24 3.12
CA VAL A 79 20.37 -8.48 3.07
C VAL A 79 20.08 -6.99 3.18
N PRO A 80 21.07 -6.15 3.54
CA PRO A 80 20.95 -4.70 3.44
C PRO A 80 20.41 -4.28 2.07
N SER A 81 19.42 -3.38 2.03
CA SER A 81 18.75 -3.02 0.76
C SER A 81 19.70 -2.42 -0.27
N CYS A 82 20.78 -1.76 0.17
CA CYS A 82 21.85 -1.26 -0.69
C CYS A 82 22.65 -2.36 -1.42
N GLU A 83 22.51 -3.63 -1.03
CA GLU A 83 23.13 -4.79 -1.70
C GLU A 83 22.18 -5.50 -2.67
N VAL A 84 20.90 -5.11 -2.66
CA VAL A 84 19.86 -5.66 -3.55
C VAL A 84 19.79 -4.89 -4.86
N SER A 85 19.86 -3.55 -4.80
CA SER A 85 19.80 -2.70 -5.99
C SER A 85 20.51 -1.36 -5.81
N ASP A 86 21.09 -0.84 -6.89
CA ASP A 86 21.75 0.48 -6.91
C ASP A 86 20.80 1.62 -6.53
N GLY A 87 19.51 1.49 -6.87
CA GLY A 87 18.46 2.45 -6.48
C GLY A 87 18.28 2.58 -4.97
N SER A 88 18.79 1.62 -4.19
CA SER A 88 18.75 1.64 -2.73
C SER A 88 20.09 2.06 -2.09
N ALA A 89 21.09 2.50 -2.87
CA ALA A 89 22.40 2.88 -2.32
C ALA A 89 22.31 3.95 -1.20
N PHE A 90 21.31 4.84 -1.28
CA PHE A 90 21.08 5.88 -0.27
C PHE A 90 20.71 5.31 1.11
N THR A 91 20.25 4.07 1.23
CA THR A 91 19.86 3.45 2.51
C THR A 91 21.07 3.11 3.37
N LYS A 92 22.25 2.93 2.75
CA LYS A 92 23.51 2.56 3.43
C LYS A 92 23.85 3.49 4.59
N LYS A 93 23.73 4.82 4.40
CA LYS A 93 24.01 5.80 5.46
C LYS A 93 23.03 5.69 6.64
N TYR A 94 21.77 5.36 6.38
CA TYR A 94 20.75 5.17 7.41
C TYR A 94 20.99 3.88 8.19
N LEU A 95 21.34 2.80 7.49
CA LEU A 95 21.74 1.56 8.12
C LEU A 95 22.97 1.74 9.03
N THR A 96 24.01 2.45 8.55
CA THR A 96 25.19 2.75 9.38
C THR A 96 24.84 3.62 10.59
N ALA A 97 24.07 4.69 10.41
CA ALA A 97 23.67 5.58 11.50
C ALA A 97 22.82 4.85 12.56
N LEU A 98 21.83 4.06 12.12
CA LEU A 98 21.00 3.26 13.03
C LEU A 98 21.81 2.16 13.73
N ALA A 99 22.79 1.55 13.06
CA ALA A 99 23.67 0.58 13.70
C ALA A 99 24.52 1.20 14.83
N GLU A 100 25.04 2.42 14.60
CA GLU A 100 25.80 3.16 15.63
C GLU A 100 24.91 3.54 16.82
N LEU A 101 23.66 3.98 16.57
CA LEU A 101 22.70 4.31 17.63
C LEU A 101 22.20 3.06 18.37
N ALA A 102 21.92 1.99 17.64
CA ALA A 102 21.50 0.72 18.20
C ALA A 102 22.57 0.13 19.13
N LYS A 103 23.87 0.24 18.79
CA LYS A 103 24.97 -0.17 19.68
C LYS A 103 25.00 0.61 20.99
N LYS A 104 24.62 1.90 20.97
CA LYS A 104 24.56 2.78 22.14
C LYS A 104 23.28 2.66 22.96
N SER A 105 22.30 1.88 22.50
CA SER A 105 20.98 1.75 23.13
C SER A 105 20.82 0.38 23.75
N ASP A 106 20.17 0.26 24.89
CA ASP A 106 19.87 -1.02 25.52
C ASP A 106 18.52 -1.59 25.10
N SER A 107 17.63 -0.75 24.56
CA SER A 107 16.31 -1.15 24.05
C SER A 107 15.91 -0.43 22.77
N VAL A 108 14.86 -0.93 22.10
CA VAL A 108 14.33 -0.38 20.85
C VAL A 108 12.82 -0.15 20.97
N ILE A 109 12.35 1.00 20.48
CA ILE A 109 10.94 1.32 20.28
C ILE A 109 10.69 1.50 18.78
N VAL A 110 9.74 0.74 18.23
CA VAL A 110 9.30 0.89 16.85
C VAL A 110 8.18 1.94 16.79
N ALA A 111 8.43 3.02 16.07
CA ALA A 111 7.52 4.13 15.79
C ALA A 111 7.33 4.35 14.27
N CYS A 112 7.36 3.26 13.49
CA CYS A 112 6.91 3.25 12.09
C CYS A 112 5.38 3.34 11.99
N ASP A 113 4.84 3.56 10.80
CA ASP A 113 3.39 3.64 10.57
C ASP A 113 2.68 2.37 11.10
N TYR A 114 1.48 2.53 11.66
CA TYR A 114 0.79 1.43 12.36
C TYR A 114 0.04 0.50 11.38
N ASP A 115 0.82 -0.19 10.55
CA ASP A 115 0.37 -1.20 9.61
C ASP A 115 1.36 -2.40 9.54
N ILE A 116 1.10 -3.33 8.62
CA ILE A 116 1.94 -4.51 8.39
C ILE A 116 3.35 -4.12 7.91
N GLU A 117 3.46 -3.13 7.01
CA GLU A 117 4.74 -2.71 6.45
C GLU A 117 5.62 -2.02 7.47
N GLY A 118 5.09 -1.06 8.21
CA GLY A 118 5.80 -0.38 9.29
C GLY A 118 6.22 -1.36 10.40
N SER A 119 5.41 -2.39 10.66
CA SER A 119 5.79 -3.46 11.59
C SER A 119 6.98 -4.27 11.08
N LEU A 120 7.00 -4.65 9.80
CA LEU A 120 8.14 -5.34 9.18
C LEU A 120 9.41 -4.47 9.13
N ILE A 121 9.29 -3.19 8.77
CA ILE A 121 10.43 -2.25 8.72
C ILE A 121 11.08 -2.15 10.10
N GLY A 122 10.29 -1.87 11.14
CA GLY A 122 10.79 -1.76 12.50
C GLY A 122 11.36 -3.08 13.02
N TRP A 123 10.70 -4.20 12.72
CA TRP A 123 11.19 -5.52 13.09
C TRP A 123 12.53 -5.85 12.43
N ASN A 124 12.70 -5.55 11.13
CA ASN A 124 13.95 -5.73 10.42
C ASN A 124 15.09 -4.92 11.08
N VAL A 125 14.84 -3.67 11.44
CA VAL A 125 15.83 -2.86 12.16
C VAL A 125 16.18 -3.51 13.50
N ALA A 126 15.19 -3.90 14.30
CA ALA A 126 15.42 -4.52 15.60
C ALA A 126 16.20 -5.84 15.49
N ARG A 127 15.75 -6.77 14.64
CA ARG A 127 16.34 -8.12 14.57
C ARG A 127 17.75 -8.13 13.99
N PHE A 128 18.09 -7.21 13.08
CA PHE A 128 19.39 -7.19 12.42
C PHE A 128 20.39 -6.21 13.05
N LEU A 129 19.93 -5.07 13.60
CA LEU A 129 20.82 -4.05 14.17
C LEU A 129 20.85 -4.06 15.70
N ALA A 130 19.84 -4.64 16.36
CA ALA A 130 19.71 -4.69 17.81
C ALA A 130 19.26 -6.08 18.32
N PRO A 131 19.89 -7.18 17.86
CA PRO A 131 19.44 -8.53 18.20
C PRO A 131 19.43 -8.77 19.71
N GLY A 132 18.33 -9.35 20.21
CA GLY A 132 18.16 -9.68 21.63
C GLY A 132 17.82 -8.50 22.56
N LYS A 133 17.77 -7.27 22.05
CA LYS A 133 17.41 -6.10 22.86
C LYS A 133 15.89 -6.04 23.08
N PRO A 134 15.42 -5.60 24.27
CA PRO A 134 13.99 -5.39 24.52
C PRO A 134 13.36 -4.50 23.45
N LEU A 135 12.21 -4.93 22.95
CA LEU A 135 11.53 -4.32 21.82
C LEU A 135 10.10 -3.91 22.21
N LYS A 136 9.77 -2.64 22.01
CA LYS A 136 8.41 -2.11 22.22
C LYS A 136 7.86 -1.48 20.94
N ARG A 137 6.55 -1.31 20.90
CA ARG A 137 5.83 -0.67 19.79
C ARG A 137 5.11 0.59 20.27
N MET A 138 5.36 1.69 19.58
CA MET A 138 4.56 2.90 19.68
C MET A 138 3.42 2.81 18.66
N LYS A 139 2.16 2.88 19.12
CA LYS A 139 0.96 2.75 18.30
C LYS A 139 0.25 4.10 18.19
N PHE A 140 0.19 4.64 16.98
CA PHE A 140 -0.51 5.90 16.68
C PHE A 140 -1.15 5.81 15.29
N SER A 141 -2.30 6.46 15.13
CA SER A 141 -2.96 6.63 13.82
C SER A 141 -2.80 8.03 13.26
N LEU A 142 -2.39 9.00 14.10
CA LEU A 142 -2.22 10.40 13.75
C LEU A 142 -0.85 10.89 14.21
N LEU A 143 -0.24 11.77 13.43
CA LEU A 143 1.03 12.41 13.76
C LEU A 143 0.86 13.71 14.55
N THR A 144 -0.23 13.84 15.32
CA THR A 144 -0.45 15.01 16.18
C THR A 144 0.37 14.90 17.46
N PRO A 145 0.80 16.02 18.06
CA PRO A 145 1.59 15.98 19.29
C PRO A 145 0.89 15.24 20.45
N ALA A 146 -0.43 15.39 20.58
CA ALA A 146 -1.22 14.71 21.60
C ALA A 146 -1.24 13.18 21.40
N GLU A 147 -1.43 12.73 20.15
CA GLU A 147 -1.46 11.31 19.82
C GLU A 147 -0.10 10.66 20.04
N LEU A 148 0.98 11.29 19.56
CA LEU A 148 2.34 10.79 19.71
C LEU A 148 2.78 10.75 21.18
N GLY A 149 2.45 11.78 21.97
CA GLY A 149 2.75 11.79 23.41
C GLY A 149 1.99 10.69 24.17
N ARG A 150 0.71 10.47 23.85
CA ARG A 150 -0.08 9.36 24.40
C ARG A 150 0.50 8.00 24.03
N ALA A 151 0.85 7.81 22.75
CA ALA A 151 1.42 6.57 22.24
C ALA A 151 2.78 6.26 22.89
N PHE A 152 3.60 7.28 23.14
CA PHE A 152 4.87 7.16 23.85
C PHE A 152 4.69 6.73 25.31
N LYS A 153 3.68 7.26 26.01
CA LYS A 153 3.35 6.86 27.40
C LYS A 153 2.77 5.45 27.50
N GLN A 154 2.15 4.95 26.43
CA GLN A 154 1.43 3.68 26.39
C GLN A 154 2.08 2.68 25.42
N LEU A 155 3.39 2.46 25.59
CA LEU A 155 4.13 1.47 24.80
C LEU A 155 3.50 0.09 24.94
N ARG A 156 3.46 -0.64 23.82
CA ARG A 156 2.97 -2.02 23.76
C ARG A 156 4.12 -2.97 23.45
N GLU A 157 3.90 -4.26 23.68
CA GLU A 157 4.75 -5.28 23.07
C GLU A 157 4.66 -5.18 21.54
N MET A 158 5.75 -5.54 20.88
CA MET A 158 5.75 -5.67 19.43
C MET A 158 4.85 -6.83 19.02
N ASP A 159 3.87 -6.55 18.17
CA ASP A 159 3.08 -7.59 17.53
C ASP A 159 3.90 -8.23 16.39
N LEU A 160 4.56 -9.32 16.72
CA LEU A 160 5.37 -10.06 15.75
C LEU A 160 4.52 -10.72 14.66
N ASN A 161 3.23 -10.98 14.88
CA ASN A 161 2.39 -11.60 13.84
C ASN A 161 2.22 -10.66 12.65
N ASN A 162 2.05 -9.36 12.88
CA ASN A 162 2.01 -8.36 11.81
C ASN A 162 3.34 -8.30 11.04
N ALA A 163 4.48 -8.30 11.74
CA ALA A 163 5.78 -8.31 11.09
C ALA A 163 6.04 -9.60 10.28
N LEU A 164 5.66 -10.75 10.82
CA LEU A 164 5.79 -12.06 10.16
C LEU A 164 4.84 -12.20 8.97
N ALA A 165 3.63 -11.64 9.03
CA ALA A 165 2.73 -11.57 7.89
C ALA A 165 3.31 -10.73 6.75
N GLY A 166 3.90 -9.56 7.09
CA GLY A 166 4.65 -8.75 6.13
C GLY A 166 5.83 -9.51 5.53
N GLU A 167 6.62 -10.20 6.35
CA GLU A 167 7.74 -11.01 5.88
C GLU A 167 7.28 -12.13 4.93
N ALA A 168 6.23 -12.86 5.29
CA ALA A 168 5.65 -13.91 4.44
C ALA A 168 5.20 -13.34 3.09
N ARG A 169 4.53 -12.18 3.09
CA ARG A 169 4.13 -11.46 1.88
C ARG A 169 5.33 -11.11 1.00
N HIS A 170 6.38 -10.51 1.58
CA HIS A 170 7.61 -10.16 0.84
C HIS A 170 8.29 -11.40 0.24
N LYS A 171 8.37 -12.50 0.99
CA LYS A 171 8.94 -13.77 0.50
C LYS A 171 8.12 -14.35 -0.64
N LEU A 172 6.79 -14.39 -0.52
CA LEU A 172 5.90 -14.88 -1.58
C LEU A 172 5.98 -14.00 -2.83
N ASP A 173 5.96 -12.68 -2.68
CA ASP A 173 6.05 -11.75 -3.80
C ASP A 173 7.39 -11.90 -4.53
N TRP A 174 8.49 -12.08 -3.80
CA TRP A 174 9.80 -12.37 -4.37
C TRP A 174 9.82 -13.71 -5.12
N LEU A 175 9.34 -14.78 -4.50
CA LEU A 175 9.34 -16.13 -5.08
C LEU A 175 8.51 -16.20 -6.35
N TYR A 176 7.28 -15.67 -6.34
CA TYR A 176 6.44 -15.60 -7.55
C TYR A 176 7.07 -14.69 -8.59
N GLY A 177 7.54 -13.50 -8.18
CA GLY A 177 8.08 -12.49 -9.08
C GLY A 177 9.30 -13.00 -9.85
N ILE A 178 10.34 -13.43 -9.12
CA ILE A 178 11.60 -13.85 -9.72
C ILE A 178 11.45 -15.14 -10.53
N ASN A 179 10.79 -16.16 -9.98
CA ASN A 179 10.70 -17.46 -10.66
C ASN A 179 9.88 -17.37 -11.94
N LEU A 180 8.69 -16.77 -11.88
CA LEU A 180 7.83 -16.69 -13.06
C LEU A 180 8.40 -15.72 -14.11
N SER A 181 9.02 -14.61 -13.70
CA SER A 181 9.66 -13.69 -14.65
C SER A 181 10.84 -14.36 -15.37
N ARG A 182 11.68 -15.12 -14.65
CA ARG A 182 12.78 -15.88 -15.27
C ARG A 182 12.27 -16.97 -16.22
N ALA A 183 11.24 -17.70 -15.81
CA ALA A 183 10.61 -18.72 -16.66
C ALA A 183 10.07 -18.10 -17.96
N LEU A 184 9.37 -16.97 -17.87
CA LEU A 184 8.85 -16.24 -19.05
C LEU A 184 9.98 -15.76 -19.96
N MET A 185 11.02 -15.12 -19.41
CA MET A 185 12.16 -14.65 -20.20
C MET A 185 12.90 -15.82 -20.88
N GLN A 186 13.05 -16.96 -20.20
CA GLN A 186 13.67 -18.15 -20.78
C GLN A 186 12.82 -18.73 -21.92
N ALA A 187 11.50 -18.83 -21.75
CA ALA A 187 10.60 -19.32 -22.79
C ALA A 187 10.66 -18.44 -24.06
N VAL A 188 10.66 -17.11 -23.89
CA VAL A 188 10.77 -16.16 -25.00
C VAL A 188 12.14 -16.26 -25.68
N ARG A 189 13.22 -16.42 -24.89
CA ARG A 189 14.58 -16.64 -25.41
C ARG A 189 14.69 -17.92 -26.23
N SER A 190 14.09 -19.01 -25.77
CA SER A 190 14.04 -20.29 -26.51
C SER A 190 13.25 -20.18 -27.82
N ALA A 191 12.31 -19.25 -27.91
CA ALA A 191 11.57 -18.93 -29.14
C ALA A 191 12.32 -17.95 -30.07
N GLY A 192 13.58 -17.62 -29.78
CA GLY A 192 14.43 -16.79 -30.64
C GLY A 192 14.33 -15.27 -30.40
N ALA A 193 13.62 -14.83 -29.36
CA ALA A 193 13.48 -13.41 -29.02
C ALA A 193 14.05 -13.10 -27.63
N PHE A 194 14.64 -11.92 -27.44
CA PHE A 194 15.01 -11.46 -26.10
C PHE A 194 14.13 -10.28 -25.71
N LYS A 195 13.32 -10.46 -24.66
CA LYS A 195 12.50 -9.39 -24.08
C LYS A 195 12.51 -9.51 -22.56
N VAL A 196 12.78 -8.39 -21.89
CA VAL A 196 12.64 -8.30 -20.43
C VAL A 196 11.16 -8.32 -20.11
N LEU A 197 10.73 -9.36 -19.41
CA LEU A 197 9.36 -9.56 -18.98
C LEU A 197 9.31 -9.65 -17.45
N SER A 198 8.25 -9.08 -16.89
CA SER A 198 7.96 -9.17 -15.47
C SER A 198 6.56 -9.69 -15.26
N VAL A 199 6.41 -10.52 -14.23
CA VAL A 199 5.13 -10.97 -13.71
C VAL A 199 5.28 -11.09 -12.21
N GLY A 200 4.21 -10.82 -11.48
CA GLY A 200 4.19 -10.97 -10.04
C GLY A 200 2.86 -11.55 -9.60
N ARG A 201 2.82 -12.00 -8.34
CA ARG A 201 1.62 -12.60 -7.73
C ARG A 201 0.37 -11.73 -7.88
N VAL A 202 0.52 -10.40 -7.89
CA VAL A 202 -0.58 -9.43 -8.07
C VAL A 202 -0.59 -8.83 -9.49
N GLN A 203 0.58 -8.46 -10.03
CA GLN A 203 0.70 -7.83 -11.35
C GLN A 203 0.17 -8.72 -12.49
N GLY A 204 0.46 -10.03 -12.44
CA GLY A 204 0.01 -10.99 -13.45
C GLY A 204 -1.51 -11.11 -13.53
N PRO A 205 -2.20 -11.42 -12.41
CA PRO A 205 -3.66 -11.45 -12.37
C PRO A 205 -4.32 -10.12 -12.75
N ALA A 206 -3.76 -8.98 -12.30
CA ALA A 206 -4.28 -7.66 -12.67
C ALA A 206 -4.22 -7.43 -14.19
N LEU A 207 -3.10 -7.76 -14.84
CA LEU A 207 -2.98 -7.69 -16.30
C LEU A 207 -3.94 -8.68 -16.98
N SER A 208 -4.15 -9.86 -16.42
CA SER A 208 -5.09 -10.86 -16.96
C SER A 208 -6.53 -10.35 -16.98
N ILE A 209 -6.97 -9.64 -15.94
CA ILE A 209 -8.31 -9.02 -15.90
C ILE A 209 -8.46 -8.01 -17.03
N LEU A 210 -7.48 -7.14 -17.22
CA LEU A 210 -7.49 -6.13 -18.29
C LEU A 210 -7.46 -6.78 -19.68
N ALA A 211 -6.58 -7.76 -19.89
CA ALA A 211 -6.46 -8.45 -21.17
C ALA A 211 -7.74 -9.20 -21.55
N LYS A 212 -8.40 -9.85 -20.58
CA LYS A 212 -9.70 -10.50 -20.80
C LYS A 212 -10.76 -9.49 -21.20
N ARG A 213 -10.82 -8.35 -20.49
CA ARG A 213 -11.80 -7.30 -20.80
C ARG A 213 -11.57 -6.69 -22.18
N GLU A 214 -10.32 -6.49 -22.58
CA GLU A 214 -9.99 -6.00 -23.92
C GLU A 214 -10.41 -7.00 -25.00
N LEU A 215 -10.18 -8.29 -24.79
CA LEU A 215 -10.63 -9.34 -25.73
C LEU A 215 -12.16 -9.43 -25.82
N GLU A 216 -12.88 -9.27 -24.69
CA GLU A 216 -14.34 -9.17 -24.70
C GLU A 216 -14.82 -7.98 -25.54
N ILE A 217 -14.19 -6.80 -25.38
CA ILE A 217 -14.53 -5.60 -26.16
C ILE A 217 -14.22 -5.81 -27.64
N ALA A 218 -13.05 -6.37 -27.96
CA ALA A 218 -12.64 -6.61 -29.35
C ALA A 218 -13.48 -7.68 -30.06
N SER A 219 -14.01 -8.65 -29.32
CA SER A 219 -14.88 -9.70 -29.85
C SER A 219 -16.37 -9.35 -29.81
N PHE A 220 -16.74 -8.22 -29.23
CA PHE A 220 -18.12 -7.76 -29.16
C PHE A 220 -18.66 -7.47 -30.56
N LYS A 221 -19.74 -8.17 -30.93
CA LYS A 221 -20.51 -7.92 -32.15
C LYS A 221 -21.79 -7.20 -31.75
N PRO A 222 -21.96 -5.91 -32.09
CA PRO A 222 -23.19 -5.18 -31.80
C PRO A 222 -24.36 -5.86 -32.51
N GLU A 223 -25.42 -6.16 -31.76
CA GLU A 223 -26.67 -6.66 -32.31
C GLU A 223 -27.70 -5.52 -32.29
N PRO A 224 -28.40 -5.26 -33.40
CA PRO A 224 -29.47 -4.28 -33.39
C PRO A 224 -30.58 -4.73 -32.46
N PHE A 225 -31.12 -3.78 -31.70
CA PHE A 225 -32.34 -3.96 -30.93
C PHE A 225 -33.17 -2.68 -31.05
N TRP A 226 -34.48 -2.84 -30.88
CA TRP A 226 -35.46 -1.78 -30.91
C TRP A 226 -36.02 -1.55 -29.51
N GLN A 227 -36.31 -0.29 -29.21
CA GLN A 227 -37.02 0.11 -28.01
C GLN A 227 -38.24 0.92 -28.45
N LEU A 228 -39.35 0.72 -27.75
CA LEU A 228 -40.59 1.43 -28.01
C LEU A 228 -40.78 2.49 -26.93
N PHE A 229 -41.03 3.70 -27.39
CA PHE A 229 -41.27 4.88 -26.56
C PHE A 229 -42.62 5.49 -26.95
N ALA A 230 -43.34 6.01 -25.97
CA ALA A 230 -44.55 6.80 -26.16
C ALA A 230 -44.41 8.13 -25.44
N TRP A 231 -45.03 9.18 -25.98
CA TRP A 231 -44.99 10.53 -25.42
C TRP A 231 -46.39 11.07 -25.18
N ASP A 232 -46.58 11.70 -24.02
CA ASP A 232 -47.75 12.52 -23.69
C ASP A 232 -47.24 13.88 -23.18
N GLY A 233 -47.24 14.89 -24.05
CA GLY A 233 -46.56 16.15 -23.80
C GLY A 233 -45.05 15.94 -23.56
N ASP A 234 -44.57 16.33 -22.37
CA ASP A 234 -43.17 16.18 -21.95
C ASP A 234 -42.87 14.82 -21.27
N ALA A 235 -43.89 13.98 -21.07
CA ALA A 235 -43.71 12.68 -20.41
C ALA A 235 -43.30 11.60 -21.42
N GLU A 236 -42.17 10.95 -21.18
CA GLU A 236 -41.71 9.77 -21.91
C GLU A 236 -42.11 8.49 -21.16
N PHE A 237 -42.69 7.55 -21.90
CA PHE A 237 -43.03 6.21 -21.42
C PHE A 237 -42.24 5.19 -22.23
N VAL A 238 -41.62 4.22 -21.53
CA VAL A 238 -40.89 3.12 -22.15
C VAL A 238 -41.77 1.87 -22.10
N HIS A 239 -41.83 1.13 -23.20
CA HIS A 239 -42.56 -0.13 -23.25
C HIS A 239 -42.04 -1.14 -22.20
N GLU A 240 -42.93 -1.98 -21.65
CA GLU A 240 -42.60 -2.94 -20.59
C GLU A 240 -41.46 -3.90 -20.98
N LYS A 241 -41.44 -4.30 -22.25
CA LYS A 241 -40.32 -4.99 -22.87
C LYS A 241 -39.26 -3.96 -23.25
N GLU A 242 -38.20 -3.87 -22.46
CA GLU A 242 -37.14 -2.87 -22.62
C GLU A 242 -36.40 -2.96 -23.98
N ARG A 243 -36.31 -4.17 -24.57
CA ARG A 243 -35.58 -4.42 -25.83
C ARG A 243 -36.27 -5.49 -26.67
N PHE A 244 -36.45 -5.19 -27.95
CA PHE A 244 -36.88 -6.12 -28.99
C PHE A 244 -35.68 -6.44 -29.89
N PHE A 245 -35.38 -7.71 -30.13
CA PHE A 245 -34.29 -8.12 -31.04
C PHE A 245 -34.80 -8.52 -32.43
N ASP A 246 -36.12 -8.70 -32.58
CA ASP A 246 -36.78 -8.86 -33.86
C ASP A 246 -37.53 -7.57 -34.19
N LYS A 247 -37.29 -7.04 -35.38
CA LYS A 247 -37.95 -5.81 -35.84
C LYS A 247 -39.44 -6.03 -36.07
N ALA A 248 -39.86 -7.18 -36.59
CA ALA A 248 -41.27 -7.46 -36.86
C ALA A 248 -42.08 -7.52 -35.55
N GLU A 249 -41.49 -8.10 -34.50
CA GLU A 249 -42.10 -8.09 -33.16
C GLU A 249 -42.20 -6.66 -32.61
N ALA A 250 -41.17 -5.84 -32.81
CA ALA A 250 -41.20 -4.43 -32.40
C ALA A 250 -42.28 -3.62 -33.15
N ASP A 251 -42.41 -3.83 -34.47
CA ASP A 251 -43.41 -3.16 -35.31
C ASP A 251 -44.84 -3.59 -34.91
N GLU A 252 -45.08 -4.88 -34.64
CA GLU A 252 -46.37 -5.37 -34.16
C GLU A 252 -46.73 -4.80 -32.77
N ALA A 253 -45.76 -4.76 -31.86
CA ALA A 253 -45.95 -4.17 -30.54
C ALA A 253 -46.21 -2.65 -30.61
N LEU A 254 -45.57 -1.95 -31.55
CA LEU A 254 -45.83 -0.54 -31.81
C LEU A 254 -47.26 -0.32 -32.30
N GLU A 255 -47.73 -1.11 -33.27
CA GLU A 255 -49.10 -1.02 -33.78
C GLU A 255 -50.14 -1.29 -32.68
N LYS A 256 -49.93 -2.31 -31.84
CA LYS A 256 -50.82 -2.62 -30.72
C LYS A 256 -50.80 -1.56 -29.62
N SER A 257 -49.71 -0.83 -29.48
CA SER A 257 -49.53 0.23 -28.49
C SER A 257 -49.93 1.61 -29.02
N ALA A 258 -50.39 1.71 -30.26
CA ALA A 258 -50.80 2.98 -30.86
C ALA A 258 -52.15 3.45 -30.30
N GLY A 259 -52.23 4.73 -29.94
CA GLY A 259 -53.46 5.37 -29.47
C GLY A 259 -53.40 5.80 -28.01
N GLU A 260 -54.56 5.83 -27.35
CA GLU A 260 -54.69 6.33 -25.99
C GLU A 260 -54.26 5.28 -24.95
N GLY A 261 -53.30 5.65 -24.10
CA GLY A 261 -52.92 4.86 -22.93
C GLY A 261 -53.79 5.15 -21.72
N ARG A 262 -54.06 4.14 -20.88
CA ARG A 262 -54.68 4.33 -19.56
C ARG A 262 -53.65 4.07 -18.46
N ILE A 263 -53.51 5.03 -17.54
CA ILE A 263 -52.70 4.84 -16.34
C ILE A 263 -53.37 3.78 -15.46
N THR A 264 -52.70 2.63 -15.29
CA THR A 264 -53.17 1.51 -14.45
C THR A 264 -52.73 1.64 -13.00
N GLY A 265 -51.66 2.39 -12.72
CA GLY A 265 -51.18 2.63 -11.38
C GLY A 265 -50.09 3.69 -11.31
N VAL A 266 -50.05 4.42 -10.20
CA VAL A 266 -49.00 5.41 -9.90
C VAL A 266 -48.39 5.05 -8.55
N THR A 267 -47.11 4.70 -8.57
CA THR A 267 -46.36 4.42 -7.34
C THR A 267 -45.44 5.61 -7.04
N ARG A 268 -45.73 6.34 -5.96
CA ARG A 268 -44.81 7.36 -5.42
C ARG A 268 -44.06 6.82 -4.22
N LYS A 269 -42.73 6.83 -4.29
CA LYS A 269 -41.86 6.47 -3.17
C LYS A 269 -40.99 7.67 -2.79
N LYS A 270 -40.99 8.01 -1.50
CA LYS A 270 -40.02 8.97 -0.96
C LYS A 270 -38.77 8.20 -0.58
N VAL A 271 -37.71 8.36 -1.37
CA VAL A 271 -36.40 7.74 -1.08
C VAL A 271 -35.55 8.72 -0.32
N ARG A 272 -34.96 8.29 0.81
CA ARG A 272 -33.97 9.08 1.56
C ARG A 272 -32.58 8.65 1.11
N GLN A 273 -31.82 9.57 0.55
CA GLN A 273 -30.41 9.37 0.28
C GLN A 273 -29.60 9.78 1.51
N ALA A 274 -28.84 8.85 2.08
CA ALA A 274 -27.94 9.14 3.19
C ALA A 274 -26.69 9.90 2.69
N PRO A 275 -26.04 10.72 3.53
CA PRO A 275 -24.73 11.27 3.20
C PRO A 275 -23.71 10.13 3.01
N PRO A 276 -22.67 10.34 2.17
CA PRO A 276 -21.62 9.35 1.98
C PRO A 276 -20.82 9.13 3.27
N HIS A 277 -20.20 7.95 3.39
CA HIS A 277 -19.30 7.64 4.49
C HIS A 277 -17.97 8.42 4.35
N PRO A 278 -17.22 8.65 5.45
CA PRO A 278 -15.85 9.14 5.36
C PRO A 278 -15.00 8.25 4.46
N TYR A 279 -14.09 8.88 3.71
CA TYR A 279 -13.28 8.16 2.73
C TYR A 279 -12.36 7.11 3.37
N ASP A 280 -12.39 5.90 2.81
CA ASP A 280 -11.20 5.04 2.79
C ASP A 280 -10.30 5.42 1.60
N LEU A 281 -9.10 4.81 1.53
CA LEU A 281 -8.14 5.13 0.48
C LEU A 281 -8.66 4.81 -0.93
N THR A 282 -9.40 3.70 -1.10
CA THR A 282 -9.91 3.26 -2.40
C THR A 282 -10.97 4.21 -2.93
N THR A 283 -11.94 4.57 -2.09
CA THR A 283 -13.00 5.51 -2.44
C THR A 283 -12.44 6.90 -2.72
N LEU A 284 -11.46 7.35 -1.91
CA LEU A 284 -10.73 8.60 -2.18
C LEU A 284 -10.02 8.58 -3.53
N GLN A 285 -9.35 7.47 -3.87
CA GLN A 285 -8.67 7.33 -5.16
C GLN A 285 -9.64 7.32 -6.34
N THR A 286 -10.77 6.62 -6.22
CA THR A 286 -11.82 6.59 -7.24
C THR A 286 -12.42 7.97 -7.47
N ASP A 287 -12.80 8.69 -6.40
CA ASP A 287 -13.40 10.01 -6.53
C ASP A 287 -12.37 11.07 -6.98
N ALA A 288 -11.11 10.99 -6.53
CA ALA A 288 -10.05 11.87 -7.01
C ALA A 288 -9.74 11.67 -8.51
N TYR A 289 -9.81 10.43 -8.99
CA TYR A 289 -9.71 10.15 -10.42
C TYR A 289 -10.92 10.72 -11.18
N ARG A 290 -12.14 10.46 -10.70
CA ARG A 290 -13.38 10.96 -11.34
C ARG A 290 -13.43 12.49 -11.41
N CYS A 291 -13.09 13.17 -10.32
CA CYS A 291 -13.24 14.62 -10.21
C CYS A 291 -12.04 15.40 -10.78
N PHE A 292 -10.82 14.84 -10.68
CA PHE A 292 -9.59 15.60 -10.98
C PHE A 292 -8.61 14.86 -11.92
N GLY A 293 -8.92 13.64 -12.35
CA GLY A 293 -8.02 12.82 -13.18
C GLY A 293 -6.73 12.39 -12.45
N PHE A 294 -6.70 12.44 -11.11
CA PHE A 294 -5.52 12.03 -10.36
C PHE A 294 -5.38 10.51 -10.36
N SER A 295 -4.22 10.01 -10.77
CA SER A 295 -3.93 8.58 -10.68
C SER A 295 -3.94 8.11 -9.22
N PRO A 296 -4.25 6.84 -8.93
CA PRO A 296 -4.23 6.31 -7.57
C PRO A 296 -2.92 6.59 -6.81
N ALA A 297 -1.79 6.49 -7.53
CA ALA A 297 -0.47 6.78 -6.98
C ALA A 297 -0.27 8.27 -6.63
N ARG A 298 -0.78 9.20 -7.47
CA ARG A 298 -0.73 10.63 -7.17
C ARG A 298 -1.58 10.97 -5.95
N THR A 299 -2.80 10.43 -5.87
CA THR A 299 -3.69 10.65 -4.72
C THR A 299 -3.06 10.16 -3.42
N LEU A 300 -2.47 8.95 -3.42
CA LEU A 300 -1.77 8.43 -2.24
C LEU A 300 -0.60 9.32 -1.82
N LYS A 301 0.21 9.78 -2.79
CA LYS A 301 1.36 10.65 -2.51
C LYS A 301 0.97 12.00 -1.90
N ILE A 302 -0.20 12.54 -2.26
CA ILE A 302 -0.71 13.79 -1.69
C ILE A 302 -1.27 13.56 -0.27
N ALA A 303 -1.89 12.40 -0.03
CA ALA A 303 -2.47 12.06 1.26
C ALA A 303 -1.42 11.69 2.33
N GLN A 304 -0.25 11.15 1.92
CA GLN A 304 0.86 10.76 2.79
C GLN A 304 1.83 11.91 3.12
#